data_AF-Q6EB97-F1
#
_entry.id   AF-Q6EB97-F1
#
_cell.length_a   1.000
_cell.length_b   1.000
_cell.length_c   1.000
_cell.angle_alpha   90.00
_cell.angle_beta   90.00
_cell.angle_gamma   90.00
#
_symmetry.space_group_name_H-M   'P 1'
#
loop_
_entity.id
_entity.type
_entity.pdbx_description
1 polymer ?
#
loop_
_entity_poly.entity_id
_entity_poly.type
_entity_poly.pdbx_seq_one_letter_code
_entity_poly.pdbx_strand_id
1 'polypeptide(L)'
;MLEVAIKNIFKHKDFLQTRKEPYAIYLAINTNIKSYNNICPSEKYFWKFNDMNELECYNPKFGIYLGKIVFDKKGNKLIPKYIPAKFENLEEEVKKIKNPLWLANKNPNYIKPKFYDGMGGGYYFESPNNLEYQCKIEKDTQILSQEQIISYVKELYSKNTMIIKNYIDAINKNHGIKPFVFND
;
A
#
# COMPACT_ATOMS: atom_id res chain seq x y z
N MET A 1 7.85 -2.15 19.91
CA MET A 1 7.42 -2.30 18.50
C MET A 1 5.91 -2.55 18.36
N LEU A 2 5.27 -3.33 19.25
CA LEU A 2 3.82 -3.60 19.23
C LEU A 2 2.95 -2.33 19.32
N GLU A 3 3.34 -1.34 20.12
CA GLU A 3 2.58 -0.09 20.32
C GLU A 3 2.34 0.73 19.04
N VAL A 4 3.31 0.75 18.10
CA VAL A 4 3.19 1.57 16.89
C VAL A 4 2.22 0.92 15.90
N ALA A 5 2.27 -0.41 15.75
CA ALA A 5 1.35 -1.17 14.90
C ALA A 5 -0.10 -1.11 15.44
N ILE A 6 -0.26 -1.26 16.76
CA ILE A 6 -1.58 -1.21 17.42
C ILE A 6 -2.21 0.19 17.28
N LYS A 7 -1.44 1.27 17.49
CA LYS A 7 -1.95 2.65 17.30
C LYS A 7 -2.43 2.91 15.87
N ASN A 8 -1.89 2.21 14.87
CA ASN A 8 -2.26 2.41 13.48
C ASN A 8 -3.57 1.71 13.11
N ILE A 9 -3.87 0.55 13.69
CA ILE A 9 -5.13 -0.18 13.46
C ILE A 9 -6.34 0.60 14.00
N PHE A 10 -6.22 1.16 15.22
CA PHE A 10 -7.29 1.99 15.79
C PHE A 10 -7.50 3.28 14.99
N LYS A 11 -6.42 3.95 14.57
CA LYS A 11 -6.52 5.12 13.68
C LYS A 11 -7.15 4.78 12.32
N HIS A 12 -6.88 3.60 11.77
CA HIS A 12 -7.49 3.17 10.51
C HIS A 12 -8.99 2.91 10.68
N LYS A 13 -9.40 2.22 11.75
CA LYS A 13 -10.83 2.02 12.07
C LYS A 13 -11.54 3.35 12.30
N ASP A 14 -10.94 4.24 13.08
CA ASP A 14 -11.48 5.58 13.33
C ASP A 14 -11.58 6.38 12.02
N PHE A 15 -10.58 6.32 11.15
CA PHE A 15 -10.65 6.93 9.82
C PHE A 15 -11.82 6.39 8.99
N LEU A 16 -12.03 5.07 8.97
CA LEU A 16 -13.16 4.47 8.24
C LEU A 16 -14.53 4.88 8.80
N GLN A 17 -14.63 5.09 10.11
CA GLN A 17 -15.88 5.50 10.77
C GLN A 17 -16.14 7.01 10.69
N THR A 18 -15.09 7.82 10.67
CA THR A 18 -15.18 9.30 10.67
C THR A 18 -15.04 9.93 9.28
N ARG A 19 -14.91 9.11 8.23
CA ARG A 19 -14.77 9.60 6.85
C ARG A 19 -15.98 10.45 6.47
N LYS A 20 -15.70 11.66 5.97
CA LYS A 20 -16.72 12.63 5.52
C LYS A 20 -17.62 12.08 4.41
N GLU A 21 -17.13 11.12 3.62
CA GLU A 21 -17.85 10.51 2.51
C GLU A 21 -17.95 8.99 2.73
N PRO A 22 -19.06 8.49 3.32
CA PRO A 22 -19.20 7.08 3.69
C PRO A 22 -19.23 6.12 2.49
N TYR A 23 -19.44 6.63 1.27
CA TYR A 23 -19.57 5.86 0.03
C TYR A 23 -18.41 6.09 -0.96
N ALA A 24 -17.26 6.58 -0.47
CA ALA A 24 -16.07 6.74 -1.30
C ALA A 24 -15.14 5.52 -1.21
N ILE A 25 -14.58 5.13 -2.35
CA ILE A 25 -13.46 4.17 -2.43
C ILE A 25 -12.18 4.97 -2.53
N TYR A 26 -11.33 4.89 -1.51
CA TYR A 26 -10.02 5.54 -1.50
C TYR A 26 -8.98 4.64 -2.16
N LEU A 27 -8.19 5.22 -3.06
CA LEU A 27 -7.22 4.51 -3.87
C LEU A 27 -5.81 4.91 -3.45
N ALA A 28 -4.96 3.92 -3.23
CA ALA A 28 -3.54 4.11 -2.99
C ALA A 28 -2.77 2.94 -3.60
N ILE A 29 -1.49 3.18 -3.93
CA ILE A 29 -0.56 2.15 -4.37
C ILE A 29 0.57 2.03 -3.36
N ASN A 30 1.01 0.80 -3.13
CA ASN A 30 2.24 0.54 -2.41
C ASN A 30 3.41 0.57 -3.39
N THR A 31 4.52 1.16 -2.97
CA THR A 31 5.77 1.17 -3.73
C THR A 31 6.77 0.19 -3.13
N ASN A 32 7.83 -0.09 -3.88
CA ASN A 32 8.98 -0.86 -3.39
C ASN A 32 9.95 -0.01 -2.55
N ILE A 33 9.62 1.26 -2.27
CA ILE A 33 10.43 2.12 -1.41
C ILE A 33 10.20 1.73 0.06
N LYS A 34 11.30 1.65 0.80
CA LYS A 34 11.33 1.40 2.25
C LYS A 34 11.77 2.66 3.00
N SER A 35 11.24 2.84 4.20
CA SER A 35 11.46 4.03 5.05
C SER A 35 11.98 3.73 6.45
N TYR A 36 12.17 2.45 6.77
CA TYR A 36 12.71 2.02 8.06
C TYR A 36 13.86 1.06 7.84
N ASN A 37 14.92 1.26 8.62
CA ASN A 37 16.11 0.45 8.52
C ASN A 37 15.94 -0.81 9.38
N ASN A 38 16.22 -1.98 8.79
CA ASN A 38 16.46 -3.22 9.52
C ASN A 38 15.24 -3.82 10.25
N ILE A 39 14.14 -4.04 9.52
CA ILE A 39 13.03 -4.89 9.98
C ILE A 39 13.19 -6.24 9.31
N CYS A 40 14.05 -7.09 9.87
CA CYS A 40 14.36 -8.40 9.31
C CYS A 40 14.08 -9.51 10.32
N PRO A 41 13.48 -10.63 9.91
CA PRO A 41 13.45 -11.83 10.71
C PRO A 41 14.87 -12.40 10.87
N SER A 42 15.09 -13.12 11.96
CA SER A 42 16.31 -13.88 12.22
C SER A 42 15.99 -15.07 13.12
N GLU A 43 16.88 -16.05 13.25
CA GLU A 43 16.64 -17.21 14.12
C GLU A 43 16.36 -16.76 15.57
N LYS A 44 17.05 -15.72 16.04
CA LYS A 44 16.86 -15.13 17.38
C LYS A 44 15.56 -14.34 17.51
N TYR A 45 15.09 -13.72 16.43
CA TYR A 45 13.90 -12.86 16.38
C TYR A 45 13.04 -13.23 15.18
N PHE A 46 12.55 -14.46 15.15
CA PHE A 46 11.77 -14.97 14.03
C PHE A 46 10.36 -14.36 14.06
N TRP A 47 9.73 -14.29 12.89
CA TRP A 47 8.32 -13.91 12.80
C TRP A 47 7.48 -15.14 12.56
N LYS A 48 6.35 -15.21 13.26
CA LYS A 48 5.35 -16.25 13.08
C LYS A 48 4.03 -15.60 12.71
N PHE A 49 3.47 -16.05 11.61
CA PHE A 49 2.15 -15.61 11.12
C PHE A 49 1.24 -16.81 10.94
N ASN A 50 -0.04 -16.67 11.29
CA ASN A 50 -1.02 -17.72 11.00
C ASN A 50 -1.49 -17.61 9.54
N ASP A 51 -1.54 -16.38 9.01
CA ASP A 51 -1.81 -16.04 7.61
C ASP A 51 -0.65 -15.21 7.02
N MET A 52 -0.21 -15.55 5.80
CA MET A 52 0.78 -14.77 5.05
C MET A 52 0.37 -13.31 4.85
N ASN A 53 -0.92 -13.00 4.86
CA ASN A 53 -1.42 -11.63 4.79
C ASN A 53 -0.97 -10.78 6.00
N GLU A 54 -0.68 -11.39 7.15
CA GLU A 54 -0.17 -10.68 8.32
C GLU A 54 1.23 -10.09 8.09
N LEU A 55 2.00 -10.64 7.14
CA LEU A 55 3.30 -10.10 6.75
C LEU A 55 3.21 -8.63 6.31
N GLU A 56 2.07 -8.22 5.74
CA GLU A 56 1.85 -6.85 5.31
C GLU A 56 1.97 -5.84 6.46
N CYS A 57 1.60 -6.24 7.69
CA CYS A 57 1.68 -5.41 8.88
C CYS A 57 3.12 -5.15 9.35
N TYR A 58 4.08 -6.02 8.96
CA TYR A 58 5.47 -5.97 9.40
C TYR A 58 6.41 -5.40 8.35
N ASN A 59 5.90 -5.17 7.14
CA ASN A 59 6.69 -4.70 6.02
C ASN A 59 6.33 -3.23 5.71
N PRO A 60 6.99 -2.23 6.31
CA PRO A 60 6.66 -0.83 6.06
C PRO A 60 6.78 -0.55 4.56
N LYS A 61 5.68 -0.07 3.98
CA LYS A 61 5.61 0.32 2.57
C LYS A 61 5.49 1.83 2.48
N PHE A 62 6.20 2.42 1.54
CA PHE A 62 5.93 3.79 1.13
C PHE A 62 4.75 3.77 0.16
N GLY A 63 3.61 4.32 0.58
CA GLY A 63 2.38 4.35 -0.19
C GLY A 63 2.14 5.71 -0.86
N ILE A 64 1.56 5.70 -2.06
CA ILE A 64 1.14 6.90 -2.78
C ILE A 64 -0.39 6.90 -2.83
N TYR A 65 -1.01 7.91 -2.23
CA TYR A 65 -2.44 8.14 -2.34
C TYR A 65 -2.78 8.65 -3.74
N LEU A 66 -3.71 7.97 -4.42
CA LEU A 66 -4.08 8.27 -5.80
C LEU A 66 -5.32 9.16 -5.90
N GLY A 67 -6.17 9.16 -4.87
CA GLY A 67 -7.44 9.86 -4.89
C GLY A 67 -8.57 8.94 -4.49
N LYS A 68 -9.79 9.24 -4.92
CA LYS A 68 -10.97 8.48 -4.55
C LYS A 68 -11.97 8.34 -5.69
N ILE A 69 -12.78 7.29 -5.65
CA ILE A 69 -13.97 7.13 -6.48
C ILE A 69 -15.18 7.39 -5.60
N VAL A 70 -16.07 8.26 -6.06
CA VAL A 70 -17.38 8.49 -5.47
C VAL A 70 -18.46 8.01 -6.45
N PHE A 71 -19.66 7.75 -5.95
CA PHE A 71 -20.75 7.23 -6.77
C PHE A 71 -21.96 8.16 -6.71
N ASP A 72 -22.37 8.68 -7.85
CA ASP A 72 -23.59 9.48 -7.99
C ASP A 72 -24.73 8.56 -8.43
N LYS A 73 -25.88 8.60 -7.75
CA LYS A 73 -27.06 7.83 -8.15
C LYS A 73 -27.82 8.58 -9.25
N LYS A 74 -28.09 7.92 -10.38
CA LYS A 74 -28.93 8.43 -11.47
C LYS A 74 -29.92 7.36 -11.91
N GLY A 75 -31.18 7.49 -11.45
CA GLY A 75 -32.19 6.44 -11.64
C GLY A 75 -31.81 5.14 -10.93
N ASN A 76 -31.86 4.01 -11.65
CA ASN A 76 -31.43 2.68 -11.20
C ASN A 76 -29.93 2.41 -11.41
N LYS A 77 -29.14 3.43 -11.79
CA LYS A 77 -27.69 3.30 -12.05
C LYS A 77 -26.85 4.08 -11.04
N LEU A 78 -25.66 3.57 -10.77
CA LEU A 78 -24.59 4.26 -10.06
C LEU A 78 -23.53 4.71 -11.05
N ILE A 79 -23.23 6.00 -11.05
CA ILE A 79 -22.23 6.62 -11.92
C ILE A 79 -20.96 6.82 -11.09
N PRO A 80 -19.91 6.02 -11.31
CA PRO A 80 -18.63 6.25 -10.65
C PRO A 80 -17.97 7.53 -11.19
N LYS A 81 -17.44 8.33 -10.27
CA LYS A 81 -16.66 9.52 -10.56
C LYS A 81 -15.32 9.44 -9.85
N TYR A 82 -14.25 9.44 -10.63
CA TYR A 82 -12.90 9.51 -10.09
C TYR A 82 -12.51 10.95 -9.78
N ILE A 83 -12.05 11.18 -8.54
CA ILE A 83 -11.51 12.44 -8.05
C ILE A 83 -10.03 12.19 -7.73
N PRO A 84 -9.11 12.57 -8.62
CA PRO A 84 -7.67 12.40 -8.38
C PRO A 84 -7.21 13.23 -7.19
N ALA A 85 -6.23 12.72 -6.46
CA ALA A 85 -5.56 13.50 -5.42
C ALA A 85 -4.86 14.74 -6.01
N LYS A 86 -4.78 15.82 -5.26
CA LYS A 86 -3.96 16.97 -5.67
C LYS A 86 -2.60 16.86 -5.00
N PHE A 87 -1.52 16.86 -5.79
CA PHE A 87 -0.14 17.01 -5.28
C PHE A 87 0.17 18.49 -5.04
N GLU A 88 -0.65 19.14 -4.23
CA GLU A 88 -0.24 20.42 -3.67
C GLU A 88 0.77 20.09 -2.56
N ASN A 89 1.96 20.69 -2.61
CA ASN A 89 3.02 20.56 -1.58
C ASN A 89 3.78 19.22 -1.50
N LEU A 90 3.85 18.41 -2.58
CA LEU A 90 4.65 17.16 -2.57
C LEU A 90 6.10 17.39 -2.11
N GLU A 91 6.73 18.45 -2.59
CA GLU A 91 8.11 18.78 -2.27
C GLU A 91 8.27 19.05 -0.76
N GLU A 92 7.33 19.78 -0.16
CA GLU A 92 7.33 20.04 1.28
C GLU A 92 7.04 18.77 2.10
N GLU A 93 6.16 17.89 1.65
CA GLU A 93 5.93 16.60 2.31
C GLU A 93 7.16 15.69 2.22
N VAL A 94 7.86 15.65 1.08
CA VAL A 94 9.10 14.88 0.92
C VAL A 94 10.21 15.44 1.83
N LYS A 95 10.32 16.77 1.98
CA LYS A 95 11.29 17.39 2.90
C LYS A 95 11.08 17.00 4.37
N LYS A 96 9.86 16.68 4.78
CA LYS A 96 9.55 16.23 6.16
C LYS A 96 10.05 14.81 6.45
N ILE A 97 10.40 14.04 5.43
CA ILE A 97 10.87 12.66 5.58
C ILE A 97 12.31 12.68 6.09
N LYS A 98 12.49 12.31 7.35
CA LYS A 98 13.81 12.28 8.02
C LYS A 98 14.54 10.94 7.87
N ASN A 99 13.81 9.86 7.67
CA ASN A 99 14.42 8.54 7.50
C ASN A 99 14.92 8.38 6.05
N PRO A 100 16.06 7.71 5.83
CA PRO A 100 16.51 7.39 4.49
C PRO A 100 15.46 6.52 3.79
N LEU A 101 15.10 6.90 2.57
CA LEU A 101 14.29 6.09 1.68
C LEU A 101 15.19 5.34 0.72
N TRP A 102 14.91 4.07 0.47
CA TRP A 102 15.70 3.24 -0.43
C TRP A 102 14.79 2.28 -1.20
N LEU A 103 15.25 1.88 -2.39
CA LEU A 103 14.52 0.93 -3.22
C LEU A 103 14.85 -0.49 -2.76
N ALA A 104 13.86 -1.23 -2.26
CA ALA A 104 14.07 -2.63 -1.91
C ALA A 104 14.16 -3.48 -3.17
N ASN A 105 15.35 -4.01 -3.43
CA ASN A 105 15.58 -4.94 -4.52
C ASN A 105 15.04 -6.33 -4.15
N LYS A 106 14.77 -7.12 -5.18
CA LYS A 106 14.42 -8.53 -5.01
C LYS A 106 15.56 -9.24 -4.29
N ASN A 107 15.24 -10.04 -3.28
CA ASN A 107 16.22 -10.81 -2.55
C ASN A 107 16.75 -11.95 -3.44
N PRO A 108 18.04 -11.96 -3.82
CA PRO A 108 18.60 -13.00 -4.68
C PRO A 108 18.59 -14.38 -4.02
N ASN A 109 18.57 -14.42 -2.68
CA ASN A 109 18.58 -15.65 -1.88
C ASN A 109 17.20 -15.99 -1.32
N TYR A 110 16.12 -15.55 -1.98
CA TYR A 110 14.76 -15.75 -1.48
C TYR A 110 14.42 -17.24 -1.31
N ILE A 111 13.95 -17.60 -0.11
CA ILE A 111 13.46 -18.91 0.27
C ILE A 111 12.02 -18.73 0.71
N LYS A 112 11.08 -19.23 -0.09
CA LYS A 112 9.65 -19.16 0.23
C LYS A 112 9.38 -19.80 1.61
N PRO A 113 8.75 -19.08 2.56
CA PRO A 113 8.34 -19.62 3.84
C PRO A 113 7.42 -20.84 3.64
N LYS A 114 7.62 -21.88 4.44
CA LYS A 114 6.77 -23.07 4.45
C LYS A 114 5.74 -22.95 5.57
N PHE A 115 4.54 -23.43 5.31
CA PHE A 115 3.53 -23.61 6.36
C PHE A 115 3.90 -24.81 7.22
N TYR A 116 3.89 -24.63 8.53
CA TYR A 116 4.11 -25.68 9.52
C TYR A 116 2.77 -26.09 10.13
N ASP A 117 2.41 -27.38 10.05
CA ASP A 117 1.08 -27.92 10.39
C ASP A 117 0.98 -28.51 11.83
N GLY A 118 1.85 -28.07 12.74
CA GLY A 118 1.82 -28.51 14.14
C GLY A 118 0.75 -27.83 15.00
N MET A 119 0.69 -28.16 16.30
CA MET A 119 -0.19 -27.46 17.26
C MET A 119 0.16 -25.97 17.31
N GLY A 120 -0.65 -25.15 16.63
CA GLY A 120 -0.42 -23.72 16.42
C GLY A 120 0.20 -23.38 15.06
N GLY A 121 -0.18 -24.10 14.01
CA GLY A 121 0.39 -23.97 12.67
C GLY A 121 0.46 -22.55 12.11
N GLY A 122 1.38 -22.35 11.17
CA GLY A 122 1.67 -21.03 10.62
C GLY A 122 2.94 -20.98 9.78
N TYR A 123 3.27 -19.78 9.31
CA TYR A 123 4.45 -19.47 8.54
C TYR A 123 5.53 -18.92 9.43
N TYR A 124 6.72 -19.50 9.33
CA TYR A 124 7.90 -19.09 10.08
C TYR A 124 8.87 -18.36 9.17
N PHE A 125 9.29 -17.18 9.60
CA PHE A 125 10.31 -16.37 8.94
C PHE A 125 11.47 -16.27 9.91
N GLU A 126 12.50 -17.09 9.68
CA GLU A 126 13.66 -17.25 10.57
C GLU A 126 14.92 -16.62 9.96
N SER A 127 14.84 -16.13 8.73
CA SER A 127 15.95 -15.51 8.03
C SER A 127 15.46 -14.38 7.13
N PRO A 128 16.28 -13.33 6.90
CA PRO A 128 16.00 -12.31 5.87
C PRO A 128 15.68 -12.92 4.50
N ASN A 129 16.21 -14.12 4.22
CA ASN A 129 15.95 -14.88 3.01
C ASN A 129 14.48 -15.32 2.88
N ASN A 130 13.70 -15.31 3.94
CA ASN A 130 12.26 -15.57 3.87
C ASN A 130 11.44 -14.39 3.32
N LEU A 131 12.08 -13.26 3.05
CA LEU A 131 11.44 -12.09 2.45
C LEU A 131 11.83 -11.97 0.98
N GLU A 132 10.82 -11.80 0.11
CA GLU A 132 10.99 -11.68 -1.34
C GLU A 132 11.83 -10.45 -1.73
N TYR A 133 11.79 -9.41 -0.90
CA TYR A 133 12.56 -8.18 -1.07
C TYR A 133 13.50 -7.99 0.12
N GLN A 134 14.62 -7.33 -0.13
CA GLN A 134 15.55 -6.94 0.91
C GLN A 134 14.84 -6.15 2.01
N CYS A 135 15.23 -6.41 3.27
CA CYS A 135 14.58 -5.86 4.47
C CYS A 135 15.45 -4.88 5.26
N LYS A 136 16.70 -4.67 4.82
CA LYS A 136 17.65 -3.71 5.36
C LYS A 136 18.52 -3.14 4.24
N ILE A 137 19.09 -1.97 4.49
CA ILE A 137 20.05 -1.33 3.60
C ILE A 137 21.35 -2.14 3.63
N GLU A 138 21.78 -2.63 2.47
CA GLU A 138 23.08 -3.22 2.21
C GLU A 138 24.04 -2.19 1.59
N LYS A 139 25.33 -2.51 1.52
CA LYS A 139 26.37 -1.59 1.01
C LYS A 139 26.12 -1.12 -0.43
N ASP A 140 25.47 -1.95 -1.25
CA ASP A 140 25.14 -1.72 -2.65
C ASP A 140 23.69 -1.20 -2.85
N THR A 141 22.97 -0.93 -1.77
CA THR A 141 21.59 -0.45 -1.85
C THR A 141 21.50 0.98 -2.36
N GLN A 142 20.60 1.22 -3.31
CA GLN A 142 20.32 2.57 -3.80
C GLN A 142 19.46 3.36 -2.79
N ILE A 143 20.11 4.26 -2.06
CA ILE A 143 19.44 5.30 -1.26
C ILE A 143 18.93 6.39 -2.21
N LEU A 144 17.67 6.78 -2.04
CA LEU A 144 17.00 7.73 -2.92
C LEU A 144 17.20 9.17 -2.39
N SER A 145 17.59 10.08 -3.28
CA SER A 145 17.56 11.52 -3.00
C SER A 145 16.12 12.04 -2.98
N GLN A 146 15.90 13.23 -2.41
CA GLN A 146 14.58 13.89 -2.43
C GLN A 146 14.07 14.08 -3.86
N GLU A 147 14.94 14.50 -4.79
CA GLU A 147 14.59 14.67 -6.20
C GLU A 147 14.17 13.36 -6.85
N GLN A 148 14.87 12.25 -6.56
CA GLN A 148 14.52 10.92 -7.05
C GLN A 148 13.17 10.47 -6.49
N ILE A 149 12.90 10.71 -5.20
CA ILE A 149 11.60 10.40 -4.59
C ILE A 149 10.48 11.20 -5.26
N ILE A 150 10.68 12.51 -5.45
CA ILE A 150 9.68 13.39 -6.09
C ILE A 150 9.41 12.93 -7.52
N SER A 151 10.46 12.66 -8.30
CA SER A 151 10.35 12.18 -9.68
C SER A 151 9.58 10.87 -9.75
N TYR A 152 9.96 9.90 -8.92
CA TYR A 152 9.34 8.58 -8.83
C TYR A 152 7.85 8.66 -8.45
N VAL A 153 7.50 9.49 -7.45
CA VAL A 153 6.11 9.70 -7.03
C VAL A 153 5.29 10.33 -8.15
N LYS A 154 5.81 11.38 -8.80
CA LYS A 154 5.12 12.06 -9.92
C LYS A 154 4.84 11.09 -11.07
N GLU A 155 5.83 10.27 -11.44
CA GLU A 155 5.69 9.32 -12.54
C GLU A 155 4.65 8.24 -12.23
N LEU A 156 4.76 7.56 -11.08
CA LEU A 156 3.80 6.52 -10.69
C LEU A 156 2.40 7.08 -10.53
N TYR A 157 2.27 8.26 -9.92
CA TYR A 157 0.99 8.91 -9.77
C TYR A 157 0.34 9.19 -11.13
N SER A 158 1.07 9.82 -12.05
CA SER A 158 0.55 10.17 -13.38
C SER A 158 0.10 8.92 -14.14
N LYS A 159 0.91 7.86 -14.18
CA LYS A 159 0.56 6.60 -14.85
C LYS A 159 -0.71 5.97 -14.27
N ASN A 160 -0.77 5.84 -12.95
CA ASN A 160 -1.89 5.16 -12.29
C ASN A 160 -3.19 5.97 -12.38
N THR A 161 -3.13 7.30 -12.21
CA THR A 161 -4.33 8.14 -12.33
C THR A 161 -4.90 8.16 -13.73
N MET A 162 -4.05 8.10 -14.76
CA MET A 162 -4.49 7.98 -16.14
C MET A 162 -5.19 6.64 -16.38
N ILE A 163 -4.63 5.52 -15.89
CA ILE A 163 -5.25 4.19 -16.00
C ILE A 163 -6.62 4.17 -15.32
N ILE A 164 -6.71 4.66 -14.08
CA ILE A 164 -7.97 4.70 -13.31
C ILE A 164 -9.00 5.57 -14.04
N LYS A 165 -8.60 6.76 -14.50
CA LYS A 165 -9.49 7.67 -15.22
C LYS A 165 -10.04 6.99 -16.48
N ASN A 166 -9.17 6.40 -17.30
CA ASN A 166 -9.58 5.71 -18.52
C ASN A 166 -10.55 4.55 -18.23
N TYR A 167 -10.31 3.80 -17.16
CA TYR A 167 -11.20 2.71 -16.74
C TYR A 167 -12.59 3.22 -16.32
N ILE A 168 -12.64 4.30 -15.53
CA ILE A 168 -13.89 4.91 -15.07
C ILE A 168 -14.66 5.54 -16.25
N ASP A 169 -13.96 6.19 -17.17
CA ASP A 169 -14.55 6.74 -18.39
C ASP A 169 -15.16 5.62 -19.26
N ALA A 170 -14.51 4.46 -19.34
CA ALA A 170 -15.03 3.30 -20.04
C ALA A 170 -16.32 2.74 -19.40
N ILE A 171 -16.39 2.67 -18.07
CA ILE A 171 -17.62 2.30 -17.34
C ILE A 171 -18.75 3.30 -17.65
N ASN A 172 -18.45 4.59 -17.64
CA ASN A 172 -19.45 5.64 -17.85
C ASN A 172 -19.98 5.69 -19.29
N LYS A 173 -19.18 5.29 -20.30
CA LYS A 173 -19.68 5.07 -21.67
C LYS A 173 -20.78 4.01 -21.73
N ASN A 174 -20.77 3.03 -20.84
CA ASN A 174 -21.82 2.03 -20.69
C ASN A 174 -22.96 2.49 -19.78
N HIS A 175 -23.12 3.81 -19.61
CA HIS A 175 -24.12 4.46 -18.76
C HIS A 175 -23.98 4.17 -17.25
N GLY A 176 -22.81 3.77 -16.79
CA GLY A 176 -22.54 3.46 -15.38
C GLY A 176 -22.84 2.02 -15.00
N ILE A 177 -22.95 1.76 -13.69
CA ILE A 177 -23.12 0.42 -13.13
C ILE A 177 -24.60 0.23 -12.76
N LYS A 178 -25.24 -0.85 -13.25
CA LYS A 178 -26.56 -1.30 -12.75
C LYS A 178 -26.35 -2.20 -11.54
N PRO A 179 -26.72 -1.78 -10.31
CA PRO A 179 -26.58 -2.61 -9.13
C PRO A 179 -27.62 -3.74 -9.15
N PHE A 180 -27.21 -4.95 -8.75
CA PHE A 180 -28.10 -6.13 -8.68
C PHE A 180 -29.36 -5.93 -7.81
N VAL A 181 -29.35 -4.96 -6.89
CA VAL A 181 -30.45 -4.73 -5.93
C VAL A 181 -31.54 -3.82 -6.48
N PHE A 182 -31.28 -3.08 -7.57
CA PHE A 182 -32.29 -2.25 -8.22
C PHE A 182 -32.87 -3.02 -9.42
N ASN A 183 -33.82 -3.92 -9.13
CA ASN A 183 -34.74 -4.39 -10.17
C ASN A 183 -35.61 -3.24 -10.67
N ASP A 184 -35.98 -3.30 -11.94
CA ASP A 184 -36.78 -2.28 -12.64
C ASP A 184 -38.20 -2.15 -12.07
#